data_AF-A0A5N3WCQ2-F1
#
_entry.id   AF-A0A5N3WCQ2-F1
#
_cell.length_a   1.000
_cell.length_b   1.000
_cell.length_c   1.000
_cell.angle_alpha   90.00
_cell.angle_beta   90.00
_cell.angle_gamma   90.00
#
_symmetry.space_group_name_H-M   'P 1'
#
loop_
_entity.id
_entity.type
_entity.pdbx_description
1 polymer ?
#
loop_
_entity_poly.entity_id
_entity_poly.type
_entity_poly.pdbx_seq_one_letter_code
_entity_poly.pdbx_strand_id
1 'polypeptide(L)'
;SDGAIVLTQTPRSLSVIPGETASISCRVSQSLEDSYGNSLLHWYVQKPGQSPQLLIYVASNRASGVSDRFTGSGSGTDFTLKISRVEAEDAGVYYCQQSKETPPTVIQPRT
;
A
#
# COMPACT_ATOMS: atom_id res chain seq x y z
N SER A 1 27.20 0.87 -1.99
CA SER A 1 26.06 0.79 -2.92
C SER A 1 24.98 0.04 -2.17
N ASP A 2 24.07 0.75 -1.51
CA ASP A 2 22.87 0.10 -0.99
C ASP A 2 22.05 -0.36 -2.21
N GLY A 3 21.59 -1.60 -2.19
CA GLY A 3 20.83 -2.15 -3.31
C GLY A 3 19.47 -1.48 -3.44
N ALA A 4 18.84 -1.57 -4.62
CA ALA A 4 17.50 -1.03 -4.83
C ALA A 4 16.50 -1.57 -3.79
N ILE A 5 15.65 -0.70 -3.23
CA ILE A 5 14.60 -1.08 -2.29
C ILE A 5 13.59 -1.99 -3.00
N VAL A 6 13.34 -3.19 -2.46
CA VAL A 6 12.37 -4.16 -2.99
C VAL A 6 11.13 -4.18 -2.12
N LEU A 7 9.95 -4.15 -2.74
CA LEU A 7 8.65 -4.28 -2.08
C LEU A 7 8.00 -5.61 -2.44
N THR A 8 7.55 -6.34 -1.42
CA THR A 8 6.87 -7.63 -1.55
C THR A 8 5.49 -7.54 -0.93
N GLN A 9 4.45 -7.74 -1.74
CA GLN A 9 3.07 -7.70 -1.25
C GLN A 9 2.43 -9.08 -1.12
N THR A 10 1.62 -9.22 -0.08
CA THR A 10 0.89 -10.45 0.24
C THR A 10 -0.53 -10.12 0.71
N PRO A 11 -1.55 -10.87 0.26
CA PRO A 11 -1.48 -11.89 -0.79
C PRO A 11 -1.44 -11.29 -2.20
N ARG A 12 -1.09 -12.09 -3.22
CA ARG A 12 -1.11 -11.66 -4.64
C ARG A 12 -2.53 -11.43 -5.16
N SER A 13 -3.49 -12.19 -4.66
CA SER A 13 -4.92 -12.05 -4.95
C SER A 13 -5.69 -12.33 -3.66
N LEU A 14 -6.76 -11.57 -3.43
CA LEU A 14 -7.60 -11.71 -2.25
C LEU A 14 -9.06 -11.62 -2.70
N SER A 15 -9.85 -12.62 -2.35
CA SER A 15 -11.31 -12.60 -2.50
C SER A 15 -11.91 -12.41 -1.11
N VAL A 16 -12.81 -11.43 -0.96
CA VAL A 16 -13.42 -11.05 0.33
C VAL A 16 -14.92 -10.94 0.14
N ILE A 17 -15.69 -11.37 1.12
CA ILE A 17 -17.14 -11.23 1.11
C ILE A 17 -17.48 -9.78 1.49
N PRO A 18 -18.43 -9.10 0.79
CA PRO A 18 -18.86 -7.77 1.19
C PRO A 18 -19.26 -7.70 2.67
N GLY A 19 -18.81 -6.66 3.36
CA GLY A 19 -18.97 -6.48 4.81
C GLY A 19 -17.82 -7.05 5.65
N GLU A 20 -17.00 -7.97 5.12
CA GLU A 20 -15.81 -8.47 5.81
C GLU A 20 -14.65 -7.46 5.75
N THR A 21 -13.52 -7.84 6.35
CA THR A 21 -12.30 -7.04 6.37
C THR A 21 -11.26 -7.63 5.43
N ALA A 22 -10.72 -6.81 4.53
CA ALA A 22 -9.53 -7.14 3.76
C ALA A 22 -8.26 -6.64 4.48
N SER A 23 -7.17 -7.38 4.32
CA SER A 23 -5.84 -6.98 4.80
C SER A 23 -4.79 -7.32 3.75
N ILE A 24 -3.98 -6.34 3.39
CA ILE A 24 -2.89 -6.46 2.41
C ILE A 24 -1.60 -6.01 3.09
N SER A 25 -0.60 -6.87 3.09
CA SER A 25 0.71 -6.58 3.67
C SER A 25 1.70 -6.18 2.58
N CYS A 26 2.62 -5.28 2.92
CA CYS A 26 3.75 -4.88 2.11
C CYS A 26 5.02 -4.92 2.96
N ARG A 27 5.94 -5.82 2.58
CA ARG A 27 7.25 -5.98 3.21
C ARG A 27 8.32 -5.34 2.35
N VAL A 28 9.17 -4.55 2.97
CA VAL A 28 10.21 -3.75 2.33
C VAL A 28 11.58 -4.30 2.72
N SER A 29 12.52 -4.36 1.78
CA SER A 29 13.85 -4.92 2.03
C SER A 29 14.72 -4.08 2.97
N GLN A 30 14.39 -2.81 3.15
CA GLN A 30 15.13 -1.84 3.96
C GLN A 30 14.15 -0.88 4.64
N SER A 31 14.56 -0.28 5.75
CA SER A 31 13.71 0.67 6.47
C SER A 31 13.35 1.87 5.60
N LEU A 32 12.07 2.25 5.58
CA LEU A 32 11.56 3.43 4.87
C LEU A 32 11.53 4.70 5.73
N GLU A 33 12.10 4.65 6.93
CA GLU A 33 12.13 5.82 7.81
C GLU A 33 13.07 6.91 7.24
N ASP A 34 12.57 8.14 7.22
CA ASP A 34 13.35 9.35 6.90
C ASP A 34 13.97 9.97 8.16
N SER A 35 14.72 11.06 7.99
CA SER A 35 15.38 11.76 9.12
C SER A 35 14.41 12.37 10.13
N TYR A 36 13.12 12.44 9.82
CA TYR A 36 12.08 13.01 10.68
C TYR A 36 11.21 11.92 11.33
N GLY A 37 11.54 10.63 11.14
CA GLY A 37 10.78 9.52 11.67
C GLY A 37 9.53 9.17 10.84
N ASN A 38 9.39 9.71 9.63
CA ASN A 38 8.26 9.37 8.75
C ASN A 38 8.55 8.08 8.01
N SER A 39 7.57 7.19 7.94
CA SER A 39 7.63 6.01 7.08
C SER A 39 7.16 6.35 5.67
N LEU A 40 8.08 6.44 4.71
CA LEU A 40 7.84 6.90 3.34
C LEU A 40 7.15 5.87 2.42
N LEU A 41 6.11 5.20 2.94
CA LEU A 41 5.27 4.24 2.22
C LEU A 41 3.91 4.84 1.86
N HIS A 42 3.44 4.54 0.65
CA HIS A 42 2.16 4.98 0.13
C HIS A 42 1.36 3.78 -0.39
N TRP A 43 0.04 3.82 -0.24
CA TRP A 43 -0.88 2.83 -0.79
C TRP A 43 -1.78 3.48 -1.84
N TYR A 44 -1.99 2.75 -2.92
CA TYR A 44 -2.85 3.17 -4.01
C TYR A 44 -3.80 2.04 -4.41
N VAL A 45 -4.89 2.43 -5.05
CA VAL A 45 -5.77 1.54 -5.79
C VAL A 45 -5.80 1.94 -7.26
N GLN A 46 -5.87 0.95 -8.14
CA GLN A 46 -6.17 1.13 -9.55
C GLN A 46 -7.40 0.31 -9.89
N LYS A 47 -8.49 1.01 -10.21
CA LYS A 47 -9.72 0.40 -10.74
C LYS A 47 -9.58 0.17 -12.24
N PRO A 48 -10.31 -0.81 -12.83
CA PRO A 48 -10.27 -1.06 -14.26
C PRO A 48 -10.52 0.22 -15.08
N GLY A 49 -9.62 0.53 -16.02
CA GLY A 49 -9.72 1.71 -16.88
C GLY A 49 -9.43 3.06 -16.21
N GLN A 50 -8.99 3.07 -14.94
CA GLN A 50 -8.65 4.30 -14.22
C GLN A 50 -7.15 4.40 -13.95
N SER A 51 -6.68 5.63 -13.74
CA SER A 51 -5.33 5.87 -13.24
C SER A 51 -5.20 5.44 -11.76
N PRO A 52 -3.98 5.15 -11.30
CA PRO A 52 -3.63 5.14 -9.89
C PRO A 52 -4.30 6.24 -9.04
N GLN A 53 -4.93 5.85 -7.94
CA GLN A 53 -5.51 6.75 -6.94
C GLN A 53 -4.87 6.52 -5.57
N LEU A 54 -4.41 7.59 -4.94
CA LEU A 54 -3.79 7.55 -3.62
C LEU A 54 -4.84 7.27 -2.54
N LEU A 55 -4.57 6.29 -1.68
CA LEU A 55 -5.41 5.94 -0.53
C LEU A 55 -4.80 6.42 0.77
N ILE A 56 -3.56 5.98 1.02
CA ILE A 56 -2.80 6.27 2.24
C ILE A 56 -1.42 6.76 1.83
N TYR A 57 -0.92 7.80 2.49
CA TYR A 57 0.44 8.29 2.36
C TYR A 57 1.15 8.31 3.72
N VAL A 58 2.48 8.26 3.71
CA VAL A 58 3.29 8.27 4.93
C VAL A 58 2.82 7.20 5.93
N ALA A 59 2.66 5.97 5.42
CA ALA A 59 2.21 4.74 6.07
C ALA A 59 0.78 4.72 6.65
N SER A 60 0.26 5.83 7.17
CA SER A 60 -1.01 5.87 7.91
C SER A 60 -1.91 7.08 7.61
N ASN A 61 -1.42 8.12 6.95
CA ASN A 61 -2.22 9.30 6.65
C ASN A 61 -3.17 9.02 5.48
N ARG A 62 -4.46 9.21 5.70
CA ARG A 62 -5.48 8.98 4.68
C ARG A 62 -5.59 10.19 3.73
N ALA A 63 -5.62 9.95 2.42
CA ALA A 63 -5.82 11.00 1.44
C ALA A 63 -7.24 11.61 1.55
N SER A 64 -7.38 12.87 1.13
CA SER A 64 -8.67 13.55 1.17
C SER A 64 -9.72 12.84 0.29
N GLY A 65 -10.94 12.70 0.80
CA GLY A 65 -12.04 12.02 0.11
C GLY A 65 -12.02 10.49 0.20
N VAL A 66 -10.97 9.87 0.78
CA VAL A 66 -10.91 8.43 0.99
C VAL A 66 -11.74 8.05 2.22
N SER A 67 -12.54 7.00 2.10
CA SER A 67 -13.42 6.49 3.17
C SER A 67 -12.65 6.08 4.42
N ASP A 68 -13.28 6.24 5.58
CA ASP A 68 -12.69 5.86 6.87
C ASP A 68 -12.45 4.36 7.04
N ARG A 69 -13.10 3.56 6.17
CA ARG A 69 -12.93 2.12 6.04
C ARG A 69 -11.49 1.71 5.73
N PHE A 70 -10.72 2.58 5.06
CA PHE A 70 -9.32 2.36 4.70
C PHE A 70 -8.39 2.85 5.81
N THR A 71 -7.53 1.97 6.31
CA THR A 71 -6.50 2.34 7.28
C THR A 71 -5.15 1.75 6.88
N GLY A 72 -4.10 2.58 6.97
CA GLY A 72 -2.73 2.12 6.83
C GLY A 72 -2.04 2.05 8.18
N SER A 73 -1.14 1.08 8.34
CA SER A 73 -0.30 0.93 9.52
C SER A 73 1.05 0.32 9.16
N GLY A 74 1.99 0.40 10.11
CA GLY A 74 3.32 -0.19 10.00
C GLY A 74 4.44 0.83 10.04
N SER A 75 5.65 0.33 10.22
CA SER A 75 6.89 1.11 10.29
C SER A 75 8.09 0.22 9.96
N GLY A 76 9.25 0.83 9.72
CA GLY A 76 10.46 0.10 9.36
C GLY A 76 10.30 -0.63 8.03
N THR A 77 10.10 -1.95 8.09
CA THR A 77 10.04 -2.85 6.93
C THR A 77 8.67 -3.47 6.69
N ASP A 78 7.71 -3.33 7.60
CA ASP A 78 6.46 -4.10 7.57
C ASP A 78 5.25 -3.17 7.65
N PHE A 79 4.44 -3.19 6.60
CA PHE A 79 3.30 -2.30 6.41
C PHE A 79 2.04 -3.08 6.07
N THR A 80 0.89 -2.53 6.45
CA THR A 80 -0.42 -3.14 6.19
C THR A 80 -1.43 -2.08 5.75
N LEU A 81 -2.19 -2.39 4.71
CA LEU A 81 -3.43 -1.72 4.36
C LEU A 81 -4.59 -2.61 4.81
N LYS A 82 -5.50 -2.04 5.59
CA LYS A 82 -6.73 -2.69 6.04
C LYS A 82 -7.93 -1.96 5.45
N ILE A 83 -8.88 -2.72 4.94
CA ILE A 83 -10.16 -2.23 4.44
C ILE A 83 -11.25 -2.91 5.26
N SER A 84 -11.89 -2.16 6.15
CA SER A 84 -13.00 -2.67 6.95
C SER A 84 -14.32 -2.54 6.19
N ARG A 85 -15.27 -3.46 6.40
CA ARG A 85 -16.58 -3.44 5.75
C ARG A 85 -16.45 -3.28 4.24
N VAL A 86 -15.75 -4.22 3.59
CA VAL A 86 -15.47 -4.17 2.14
C VAL A 86 -16.76 -4.05 1.34
N GLU A 87 -16.76 -3.20 0.32
CA GLU A 87 -17.87 -2.97 -0.58
C GLU A 87 -17.50 -3.40 -2.00
N ALA A 88 -18.50 -3.64 -2.86
CA ALA A 88 -18.25 -4.05 -4.24
C ALA A 88 -17.41 -3.03 -5.03
N GLU A 89 -17.52 -1.74 -4.69
CA GLU A 89 -16.76 -0.66 -5.30
C GLU A 89 -15.26 -0.64 -4.93
N ASP A 90 -14.87 -1.41 -3.90
CA ASP A 90 -13.47 -1.57 -3.49
C ASP A 90 -12.71 -2.57 -4.39
N ALA A 91 -13.38 -3.21 -5.35
CA ALA A 91 -12.71 -4.09 -6.30
C ALA A 91 -11.68 -3.31 -7.13
N GLY A 92 -10.41 -3.72 -7.04
CA GLY A 92 -9.31 -3.08 -7.75
C GLY A 92 -7.96 -3.73 -7.48
N VAL A 93 -6.92 -3.23 -8.15
CA VAL A 93 -5.53 -3.64 -7.90
C VAL A 93 -4.91 -2.68 -6.91
N TYR A 94 -4.40 -3.21 -5.80
CA TYR A 94 -3.79 -2.43 -4.73
C TYR A 94 -2.28 -2.59 -4.74
N TYR A 95 -1.55 -1.48 -4.63
CA TYR A 95 -0.09 -1.49 -4.56
C TYR A 95 0.45 -0.51 -3.53
N CYS A 96 1.50 -0.95 -2.85
CA CYS A 96 2.37 -0.12 -2.04
C CYS A 96 3.52 0.42 -2.90
N GLN A 97 3.99 1.60 -2.53
CA GLN A 97 5.12 2.28 -3.18
C GLN A 97 5.95 2.97 -2.11
N GLN A 98 7.28 2.92 -2.26
CA GLN A 98 8.21 3.68 -1.43
C GLN A 98 8.63 4.98 -2.13
N SER A 99 8.91 6.02 -1.35
CA SER A 99 9.42 7.31 -1.86
C SER A 99 10.76 7.76 -1.24
N LYS A 100 11.44 6.84 -0.56
CA LYS A 100 12.76 7.04 0.04
C LYS A 100 13.88 7.09 -0.99
N GLU A 101 13.85 6.22 -2.00
CA GLU A 101 14.88 6.14 -3.05
C GLU A 101 14.29 6.25 -4.46
N THR A 102 15.08 6.80 -5.38
CA THR A 102 14.71 6.95 -6.79
C THR A 102 15.52 6.01 -7.71
N PRO A 103 14.91 5.43 -8.76
CA PRO A 103 13.49 5.55 -9.10
C PRO A 103 12.61 4.82 -8.07
N PRO A 104 11.37 5.30 -7.83
CA PRO A 104 10.45 4.63 -6.91
C PRO A 104 10.23 3.19 -7.35
N THR A 105 10.46 2.25 -6.43
CA THR A 105 10.16 0.85 -6.71
C THR A 105 8.66 0.63 -6.47
N VAL A 106 7.99 0.14 -7.50
CA VAL A 106 6.65 -0.45 -7.41
C VAL A 106 6.78 -1.97 -7.41
N ILE A 107 5.73 -2.70 -7.01
CA ILE A 107 5.73 -4.15 -7.20
C ILE A 107 6.01 -4.45 -8.68
N GLN A 108 7.06 -5.21 -8.97
CA GLN A 108 7.15 -5.89 -10.25
C GLN A 108 6.30 -7.15 -10.15
N PRO A 109 5.20 -7.27 -10.91
CA PRO A 109 4.62 -8.59 -11.10
C PRO A 109 5.70 -9.45 -11.74
N ARG A 110 6.19 -10.49 -11.04
CA ARG A 110 6.85 -11.60 -11.73
C ARG A 110 5.83 -12.12 -12.75
N THR A 111 6.17 -11.92 -14.03
CA THR A 111 5.55 -12.55 -15.20
C THR A 111 5.63 -14.06 -15.09
#